data_AF-A0A6V7SFP6-F1
#
_entry.id   AF-A0A6V7SFP6-F1
#
_cell.length_a   1.000
_cell.length_b   1.000
_cell.length_c   1.000
_cell.angle_alpha   90.00
_cell.angle_beta   90.00
_cell.angle_gamma   90.00
#
_symmetry.space_group_name_H-M   'P 1'
#
loop_
_entity.id
_entity.type
_entity.pdbx_description
1 polymer ?
#
loop_
_entity_poly.entity_id
_entity_poly.type
_entity_poly.pdbx_seq_one_letter_code
_entity_poly.pdbx_strand_id
1 'polypeptide(L)'
;MYRYLEKCASCITLKRRISSASYGYLNLSVNDKVVRYFEDLKKNIIYINDSKDCKKYINEIEKNAMNENLKIIGLDIEGYKIGKNGTVSIIQVCAKDIYIFDLYKCDNSYLFAKYLKELFENKNIIKVTHDCREDCSILFNQYNINLNNIFDTQIAYNLILKKSKKELYQISYDDLLYKCLFLNNNHKIYFHKIISLDNKIYLKRPISKELIHYAVQDVLYLKPLMLNLVDTLRNIENIPGEVNESDENNTNRNHDQIGKHSKLSLDLCKDTQHIIEENNNFQLINYVIEKSQKYINYQYLNSHIKNEKHLQKGMIIEGMIVSCNNINLYVKLNLSKRGVIKNFMNNTYEIGDIVKCVVLDFCENDFIKLGLLDSSTSEMSTTPK
;
A
#
# COMPACT_ATOMS: atom_id res chain seq x y z
N MET A 1 -13.80 1.49 -71.43
CA MET A 1 -14.15 2.91 -71.30
C MET A 1 -14.12 3.25 -69.82
N TYR A 2 -13.09 4.00 -69.39
CA TYR A 2 -12.97 4.86 -68.20
C TYR A 2 -13.47 4.37 -66.81
N ARG A 3 -12.68 4.02 -65.77
CA ARG A 3 -11.56 4.69 -65.03
C ARG A 3 -12.08 5.57 -63.84
N TYR A 4 -11.44 5.41 -62.66
CA TYR A 4 -11.42 6.25 -61.41
C TYR A 4 -12.36 5.83 -60.24
N LEU A 5 -11.96 5.70 -58.96
CA LEU A 5 -10.67 5.84 -58.24
C LEU A 5 -10.77 5.22 -56.82
N GLU A 6 -9.60 4.94 -56.24
CA GLU A 6 -9.30 4.41 -54.89
C GLU A 6 -9.83 5.24 -53.70
N LYS A 7 -9.99 4.61 -52.52
CA LYS A 7 -9.17 4.93 -51.32
C LYS A 7 -9.37 3.99 -50.12
N CYS A 8 -8.22 3.55 -49.62
CA CYS A 8 -7.89 3.24 -48.23
C CYS A 8 -8.35 1.90 -47.62
N ALA A 9 -7.67 0.83 -48.05
CA ALA A 9 -7.29 -0.24 -47.15
C ALA A 9 -6.18 0.25 -46.19
N SER A 10 -6.52 0.41 -44.90
CA SER A 10 -5.59 0.20 -43.78
C SER A 10 -6.39 0.08 -42.49
N CYS A 11 -7.07 -1.06 -42.33
CA CYS A 11 -7.37 -1.55 -40.99
C CYS A 11 -6.02 -1.88 -40.34
N ILE A 12 -5.46 -0.91 -39.60
CA ILE A 12 -4.40 -1.17 -38.63
C ILE A 12 -5.08 -1.97 -37.52
N THR A 13 -5.18 -3.29 -37.72
CA THR A 13 -5.18 -4.24 -36.61
C THR A 13 -3.88 -3.98 -35.85
N LEU A 14 -3.94 -3.13 -34.83
CA LEU A 14 -2.94 -3.05 -33.78
C LEU A 14 -2.84 -4.45 -33.19
N LYS A 15 -1.92 -5.25 -33.75
CA LYS A 15 -1.42 -6.46 -33.09
C LYS A 15 -0.95 -5.99 -31.73
N ARG A 16 -1.74 -6.27 -30.68
CA ARG A 16 -1.29 -6.24 -29.29
C ARG A 16 0.00 -7.06 -29.26
N ARG A 17 1.16 -6.40 -29.23
CA ARG A 17 2.41 -7.10 -28.98
C ARG A 17 2.37 -7.43 -27.51
N ILE A 18 2.26 -8.71 -27.20
CA ILE A 18 2.43 -9.20 -25.85
C ILE A 18 3.94 -9.32 -25.70
N SER A 19 4.53 -8.41 -24.93
CA SER A 19 5.96 -8.47 -24.61
C SER A 19 6.15 -9.45 -23.45
N SER A 20 6.98 -10.49 -23.64
CA SER A 20 7.25 -11.51 -22.62
C SER A 20 8.37 -11.05 -21.70
N ALA A 21 8.08 -10.81 -20.42
CA ALA A 21 9.09 -10.70 -19.37
C ALA A 21 9.15 -12.04 -18.64
N SER A 22 10.29 -12.72 -18.66
CA SER A 22 10.46 -14.01 -17.96
C SER A 22 11.12 -13.79 -16.59
N TYR A 23 10.48 -14.32 -15.54
CA TYR A 23 11.00 -14.36 -14.18
C TYR A 23 11.02 -15.80 -13.69
N GLY A 24 12.19 -16.45 -13.72
CA GLY A 24 12.31 -17.86 -13.32
C GLY A 24 11.36 -18.75 -14.12
N TYR A 25 10.39 -19.38 -13.43
CA TYR A 25 9.33 -20.20 -14.02
C TYR A 25 8.05 -19.42 -14.42
N LEU A 26 7.93 -18.14 -14.04
CA LEU A 26 6.83 -17.25 -14.40
C LEU A 26 7.15 -16.52 -15.71
N ASN A 27 6.51 -16.95 -16.80
CA ASN A 27 6.47 -16.15 -18.03
C ASN A 27 5.35 -15.12 -17.93
N LEU A 28 5.70 -13.87 -17.62
CA LEU A 28 4.75 -12.77 -17.56
C LEU A 28 4.54 -12.21 -18.95
N SER A 29 3.30 -12.30 -19.41
CA SER A 29 2.83 -11.56 -20.58
C SER A 29 2.47 -10.16 -20.15
N VAL A 30 3.35 -9.19 -20.42
CA VAL A 30 3.19 -7.80 -19.95
C VAL A 30 2.62 -6.94 -21.07
N ASN A 31 1.68 -6.06 -20.73
CA ASN A 31 1.09 -5.11 -21.66
C ASN A 31 2.13 -4.02 -22.00
N ASP A 32 2.23 -3.64 -23.28
CA ASP A 32 3.16 -2.59 -23.75
C ASP A 32 3.00 -1.26 -22.99
N LYS A 33 1.83 -0.95 -22.44
CA LYS A 33 1.60 0.26 -21.63
C LYS A 33 2.38 0.29 -20.32
N VAL A 34 2.74 -0.88 -19.79
CA VAL A 34 3.36 -1.02 -18.46
C VAL A 34 4.70 -1.73 -18.52
N VAL A 35 5.13 -2.22 -19.69
CA VAL A 35 6.39 -2.95 -19.88
C VAL A 35 7.61 -2.22 -19.32
N ARG A 36 7.62 -0.88 -19.40
CA ARG A 36 8.67 -0.01 -18.84
C ARG A 36 8.92 -0.21 -17.35
N TYR A 37 7.91 -0.60 -16.57
CA TYR A 37 8.07 -0.84 -15.13
C TYR A 37 8.72 -2.20 -14.82
N PHE A 38 8.92 -3.05 -15.83
CA PHE A 38 9.38 -4.43 -15.68
C PHE A 38 10.75 -4.70 -16.34
N GLU A 39 11.43 -3.66 -16.85
CA GLU A 39 12.69 -3.81 -17.60
C GLU A 39 13.79 -4.53 -16.80
N ASP A 40 13.78 -4.42 -15.46
CA ASP A 40 14.75 -5.05 -14.54
C ASP A 40 14.11 -6.03 -13.53
N LEU A 41 13.05 -6.74 -13.91
CA LEU A 41 12.32 -7.56 -12.96
C LEU A 41 13.00 -8.90 -12.62
N LYS A 42 14.04 -9.31 -13.37
CA LYS A 42 14.74 -10.58 -13.11
C LYS A 42 15.59 -10.47 -11.84
N LYS A 43 15.24 -11.25 -10.82
CA LYS A 43 15.85 -11.25 -9.48
C LYS A 43 16.08 -12.66 -8.97
N ASN A 44 17.17 -12.87 -8.27
CA ASN A 44 17.41 -14.11 -7.55
C ASN A 44 16.56 -14.16 -6.27
N ILE A 45 16.24 -15.36 -5.82
CA ILE A 45 15.58 -15.60 -4.54
C ILE A 45 16.63 -16.14 -3.57
N ILE A 46 16.84 -15.43 -2.47
CA ILE A 46 17.85 -15.73 -1.45
C ILE A 46 17.10 -16.06 -0.15
N TYR A 47 17.18 -17.32 0.28
CA TYR A 47 16.57 -17.78 1.52
C TYR A 47 17.58 -17.70 2.67
N ILE A 48 17.18 -17.10 3.78
CA ILE A 48 18.08 -16.74 4.89
C ILE A 48 17.49 -17.27 6.20
N ASN A 49 18.18 -18.19 6.85
CA ASN A 49 17.76 -18.80 8.12
C ASN A 49 18.87 -18.88 9.18
N ASP A 50 20.01 -18.22 8.96
CA ASP A 50 21.04 -18.04 9.98
C ASP A 50 21.40 -16.57 10.18
N SER A 51 21.83 -16.24 11.40
CA SER A 51 22.00 -14.87 11.88
C SER A 51 23.17 -14.16 11.22
N LYS A 52 24.17 -14.92 10.76
CA LYS A 52 25.34 -14.39 10.05
C LYS A 52 24.94 -13.89 8.66
N ASP A 53 24.22 -14.71 7.90
CA ASP A 53 23.70 -14.33 6.59
C ASP A 53 22.62 -13.26 6.71
N CYS A 54 21.78 -13.28 7.76
CA CYS A 54 20.84 -12.20 8.05
C CYS A 54 21.56 -10.85 8.13
N LYS A 55 22.58 -10.72 8.98
CA LYS A 55 23.36 -9.46 9.10
C LYS A 55 24.02 -9.07 7.78
N LYS A 56 24.63 -10.04 7.09
CA LYS A 56 25.30 -9.81 5.80
C LYS A 56 24.33 -9.21 4.78
N TYR A 57 23.16 -9.83 4.60
CA TYR A 57 22.21 -9.41 3.59
C TYR A 57 21.46 -8.13 3.97
N ILE A 58 21.22 -7.86 5.26
CA ILE A 58 20.74 -6.55 5.71
C ILE A 58 21.69 -5.44 5.27
N ASN A 59 22.99 -5.56 5.56
CA ASN A 59 24.00 -4.58 5.15
C ASN A 59 24.09 -4.45 3.62
N GLU A 60 23.98 -5.56 2.89
CA GLU A 60 24.00 -5.56 1.43
C GLU A 60 22.77 -4.83 0.86
N ILE A 61 21.57 -5.10 1.37
CA ILE A 61 20.34 -4.43 0.98
C ILE A 61 20.45 -2.93 1.23
N GLU A 62 20.88 -2.51 2.42
CA GLU A 62 21.04 -1.10 2.75
C GLU A 62 22.04 -0.41 1.82
N LYS A 63 23.22 -0.99 1.65
CA LYS A 63 24.26 -0.43 0.77
C LYS A 63 23.76 -0.29 -0.65
N ASN A 64 23.11 -1.32 -1.19
CA ASN A 64 22.59 -1.29 -2.56
C ASN A 64 21.47 -0.25 -2.70
N ALA A 65 20.50 -0.24 -1.78
CA ALA A 65 19.40 0.73 -1.81
C ALA A 65 19.91 2.18 -1.73
N MET A 66 20.96 2.43 -0.95
CA MET A 66 21.56 3.77 -0.81
C MET A 66 22.30 4.26 -2.07
N ASN A 67 22.69 3.35 -2.97
CA ASN A 67 23.33 3.69 -4.25
C ASN A 67 22.33 3.93 -5.39
N GLU A 68 21.05 3.63 -5.17
CA GLU A 68 19.99 3.89 -6.15
C GLU A 68 19.51 5.34 -6.04
N ASN A 69 19.10 5.93 -7.17
CA ASN A 69 18.47 7.26 -7.19
C ASN A 69 17.23 7.31 -6.29
N LEU A 70 16.46 6.22 -6.29
CA LEU A 70 15.28 6.06 -5.48
C LEU A 70 15.46 4.86 -4.54
N LYS A 71 15.73 5.18 -3.26
CA LYS A 71 16.15 4.25 -2.21
C LYS A 71 14.96 3.43 -1.71
N ILE A 72 14.58 2.39 -2.44
CA ILE A 72 13.35 1.61 -2.20
C ILE A 72 13.65 0.15 -1.92
N ILE A 73 12.86 -0.43 -1.01
CA ILE A 73 12.63 -1.86 -0.91
C ILE A 73 11.11 -2.16 -0.89
N GLY A 74 10.69 -3.26 -1.49
CA GLY A 74 9.37 -3.85 -1.27
C GLY A 74 9.40 -4.76 -0.04
N LEU A 75 8.34 -4.77 0.76
CA LEU A 75 8.24 -5.52 2.00
C LEU A 75 6.87 -6.17 2.13
N ASP A 76 6.86 -7.43 2.56
CA ASP A 76 5.66 -8.16 2.99
C ASP A 76 6.01 -9.16 4.10
N ILE A 77 5.00 -9.70 4.78
CA ILE A 77 5.16 -10.63 5.91
C ILE A 77 4.16 -11.78 5.82
N GLU A 78 4.66 -13.01 5.97
CA GLU A 78 3.82 -14.21 6.03
C GLU A 78 3.98 -14.95 7.36
N GLY A 79 2.90 -15.59 7.81
CA GLY A 79 2.88 -16.22 9.13
C GLY A 79 1.50 -16.68 9.61
N TYR A 80 1.34 -16.74 10.92
CA TYR A 80 0.11 -17.20 11.57
C TYR A 80 -0.55 -16.04 12.31
N LYS A 81 -1.84 -15.80 12.03
CA LYS A 81 -2.64 -14.73 12.65
C LYS A 81 -1.92 -13.38 12.65
N ILE A 82 -1.45 -12.92 11.47
CA ILE A 82 -0.75 -11.64 11.33
C ILE A 82 -1.53 -10.51 12.03
N GLY A 83 -0.80 -9.70 12.79
CA GLY A 83 -1.33 -8.70 13.71
C GLY A 83 -0.72 -8.80 15.11
N LYS A 84 -1.29 -8.08 16.07
CA LYS A 84 -0.75 -7.85 17.43
C LYS A 84 -0.21 -9.10 18.12
N ASN A 85 -0.94 -10.22 18.03
CA ASN A 85 -0.66 -11.47 18.74
C ASN A 85 -0.22 -12.61 17.80
N GLY A 86 0.15 -12.28 16.57
CA GLY A 86 0.53 -13.25 15.56
C GLY A 86 1.91 -13.83 15.75
N THR A 87 2.30 -14.69 14.81
CA THR A 87 3.66 -15.22 14.70
C THR A 87 4.15 -14.98 13.28
N VAL A 88 5.27 -14.26 13.14
CA VAL A 88 5.93 -14.10 11.85
C VAL A 88 6.61 -15.42 11.50
N SER A 89 6.38 -15.90 10.28
CA SER A 89 7.10 -17.04 9.72
C SER A 89 8.31 -16.59 8.91
N ILE A 90 8.02 -15.86 7.83
CA ILE A 90 9.00 -15.34 6.90
C ILE A 90 8.70 -13.86 6.63
N ILE A 91 9.75 -13.11 6.32
CA ILE A 91 9.65 -11.72 5.87
C ILE A 91 10.31 -11.64 4.50
N GLN A 92 9.60 -11.10 3.52
CA GLN A 92 10.08 -10.94 2.16
C GLN A 92 10.53 -9.51 1.95
N VAL A 93 11.73 -9.33 1.39
CA VAL A 93 12.24 -8.02 0.99
C VAL A 93 12.65 -8.07 -0.48
N CYS A 94 12.02 -7.25 -1.32
CA CYS A 94 12.40 -7.07 -2.72
C CYS A 94 13.26 -5.81 -2.85
N ALA A 95 14.55 -5.99 -3.15
CA ALA A 95 15.49 -4.89 -3.40
C ALA A 95 16.17 -5.14 -4.75
N LYS A 96 17.52 -5.27 -4.77
CA LYS A 96 18.24 -5.77 -5.94
C LYS A 96 17.81 -7.19 -6.30
N ASP A 97 17.82 -8.07 -5.31
CA ASP A 97 17.28 -9.43 -5.35
C ASP A 97 16.11 -9.56 -4.37
N ILE A 98 15.52 -10.74 -4.25
CA ILE A 98 14.44 -11.02 -3.31
C ILE A 98 14.99 -11.87 -2.16
N TYR A 99 14.85 -11.34 -0.96
CA TYR A 99 15.39 -11.92 0.26
C TYR A 99 14.24 -12.44 1.11
N ILE A 100 14.31 -13.69 1.54
CA ILE A 100 13.31 -14.33 2.38
C ILE A 100 13.98 -14.66 3.72
N PHE A 101 13.67 -13.87 4.73
CA PHE A 101 14.18 -14.04 6.08
C PHE A 101 13.26 -14.97 6.87
N ASP A 102 13.74 -16.17 7.20
CA ASP A 102 13.01 -17.14 8.02
C ASP A 102 13.18 -16.83 9.51
N LEU A 103 12.32 -15.94 10.02
CA LEU A 103 12.36 -15.54 11.43
C LEU A 103 11.85 -16.66 12.37
N TYR A 104 11.02 -17.57 11.87
CA TYR A 104 10.44 -18.65 12.68
C TYR A 104 11.39 -19.83 12.90
N LYS A 105 12.24 -20.14 11.92
CA LYS A 105 13.19 -21.26 11.96
C LYS A 105 14.62 -20.81 11.69
N CYS A 106 15.01 -19.74 12.37
CA CYS A 106 16.40 -19.29 12.44
C CYS A 106 17.17 -19.86 13.65
N ASP A 107 18.49 -19.72 13.60
CA ASP A 107 19.41 -20.04 14.70
C ASP A 107 19.25 -19.10 15.91
N ASN A 108 18.94 -17.81 15.67
CA ASN A 108 18.81 -16.80 16.71
C ASN A 108 17.80 -15.70 16.32
N SER A 109 16.54 -15.87 16.74
CA SER A 109 15.44 -14.95 16.41
C SER A 109 15.62 -13.54 16.97
N TYR A 110 16.28 -13.39 18.13
CA TYR A 110 16.57 -12.09 18.71
C TYR A 110 17.53 -11.28 17.83
N LEU A 111 18.63 -11.90 17.37
CA LEU A 111 19.58 -11.25 16.47
C LEU A 111 18.95 -10.94 15.11
N PHE A 112 18.16 -11.86 14.55
CA PHE A 112 17.40 -11.60 13.32
C PHE A 112 16.52 -10.36 13.47
N ALA A 113 15.68 -10.32 14.50
CA ALA A 113 14.80 -9.18 14.75
C ALA A 113 15.60 -7.88 14.92
N LYS A 114 16.73 -7.92 15.61
CA LYS A 114 17.63 -6.77 15.76
C LYS A 114 18.16 -6.27 14.42
N TYR A 115 18.64 -7.15 13.52
CA TYR A 115 19.15 -6.72 12.22
C TYR A 115 18.03 -6.25 11.28
N LEU A 116 16.89 -6.91 11.29
CA LEU A 116 15.70 -6.45 10.55
C LEU A 116 15.26 -5.06 11.02
N LYS A 117 15.33 -4.78 12.33
CA LYS A 117 15.05 -3.46 12.89
C LYS A 117 15.92 -2.37 12.29
N GLU A 118 17.22 -2.63 12.12
CA GLU A 118 18.17 -1.67 11.53
C GLU A 118 17.69 -1.22 10.13
N LEU A 119 17.32 -2.17 9.26
CA LEU A 119 16.81 -1.88 7.92
C LEU A 119 15.41 -1.22 7.94
N PHE A 120 14.48 -1.76 8.72
CA PHE A 120 13.07 -1.34 8.70
C PHE A 120 12.84 0.02 9.36
N GLU A 121 13.69 0.39 10.32
CA GLU A 121 13.67 1.70 10.97
C GLU A 121 14.57 2.73 10.26
N ASN A 122 15.26 2.35 9.17
CA ASN A 122 16.06 3.27 8.39
C ASN A 122 15.17 4.25 7.60
N LYS A 123 15.14 5.52 8.04
CA LYS A 123 14.32 6.58 7.43
C LYS A 123 14.78 6.99 6.03
N ASN A 124 16.00 6.62 5.62
CA ASN A 124 16.51 6.96 4.29
C ASN A 124 16.06 5.97 3.21
N ILE A 125 15.50 4.82 3.61
CA ILE A 125 15.00 3.78 2.71
C ILE A 125 13.48 3.78 2.79
N ILE A 126 12.83 3.88 1.63
CA ILE A 126 11.39 3.81 1.49
C ILE A 126 10.98 2.34 1.49
N LYS A 127 10.07 1.97 2.39
CA LYS A 127 9.47 0.63 2.42
C LYS A 127 8.15 0.68 1.68
N VAL A 128 8.10 0.10 0.49
CA VAL A 128 6.87 -0.05 -0.28
C VAL A 128 6.14 -1.27 0.23
N THR A 129 4.86 -1.11 0.55
CA THR A 129 3.99 -2.16 1.13
C THR A 129 2.59 -2.06 0.53
N HIS A 130 1.72 -3.00 0.86
CA HIS A 130 0.29 -2.93 0.55
C HIS A 130 -0.53 -3.19 1.81
N ASP A 131 -1.28 -2.18 2.28
CA ASP A 131 -2.08 -2.29 3.50
C ASP A 131 -1.28 -2.75 4.75
N CYS A 132 -0.19 -2.05 5.06
CA CYS A 132 0.79 -2.42 6.08
C CYS A 132 0.30 -2.43 7.54
N ARG A 133 -1.01 -2.24 7.80
CA ARG A 133 -1.56 -2.11 9.16
C ARG A 133 -1.19 -3.32 10.03
N GLU A 134 -1.50 -4.53 9.56
CA GLU A 134 -1.23 -5.75 10.33
C GLU A 134 0.29 -6.06 10.40
N ASP A 135 1.05 -5.72 9.37
CA ASP A 135 2.51 -5.86 9.35
C ASP A 135 3.19 -4.97 10.38
N CYS A 136 2.80 -3.68 10.42
CA CYS A 136 3.26 -2.75 11.46
C CYS A 136 2.90 -3.29 12.84
N SER A 137 1.68 -3.80 13.01
CA SER A 137 1.23 -4.34 14.29
C SER A 137 2.05 -5.53 14.76
N ILE A 138 2.30 -6.54 13.90
CA ILE A 138 3.04 -7.72 14.31
C ILE A 138 4.52 -7.39 14.56
N LEU A 139 5.14 -6.57 13.70
CA LEU A 139 6.54 -6.13 13.85
C LEU A 139 6.74 -5.38 15.18
N PHE A 140 5.84 -4.46 15.50
CA PHE A 140 5.92 -3.68 16.72
C PHE A 140 5.64 -4.53 17.96
N ASN A 141 4.51 -5.24 18.00
CA ASN A 141 4.05 -5.91 19.21
C ASN A 141 4.84 -7.19 19.53
N GLN A 142 5.38 -7.89 18.53
CA GLN A 142 6.13 -9.14 18.75
C GLN A 142 7.65 -8.94 18.77
N TYR A 143 8.16 -7.94 18.05
CA TYR A 143 9.61 -7.76 17.84
C TYR A 143 10.14 -6.37 18.19
N ASN A 144 9.27 -5.46 18.64
CA ASN A 144 9.61 -4.06 18.93
C ASN A 144 10.30 -3.37 17.72
N ILE A 145 9.80 -3.64 16.51
CA ILE A 145 10.25 -3.00 15.27
C ILE A 145 9.19 -2.00 14.82
N ASN A 146 9.56 -0.74 14.70
CA ASN A 146 8.67 0.35 14.30
C ASN A 146 8.93 0.75 12.85
N LEU A 147 8.21 0.10 11.93
CA LEU A 147 8.30 0.38 10.51
C LEU A 147 8.02 1.88 10.24
N ASN A 148 8.85 2.54 9.44
CA ASN A 148 8.73 3.96 9.13
C ASN A 148 8.95 4.23 7.64
N ASN A 149 8.85 5.48 7.18
CA ASN A 149 9.11 5.86 5.78
C ASN A 149 8.43 4.91 4.77
N ILE A 150 7.15 4.64 5.01
CA ILE A 150 6.37 3.64 4.28
C ILE A 150 5.67 4.34 3.12
N PHE A 151 5.81 3.79 1.91
CA PHE A 151 4.87 4.07 0.82
C PHE A 151 3.85 2.93 0.78
N ASP A 152 2.62 3.18 1.21
CA ASP A 152 1.56 2.17 1.16
C ASP A 152 0.75 2.32 -0.14
N THR A 153 0.74 1.26 -0.96
CA THR A 153 0.05 1.26 -2.25
C THR A 153 -1.47 1.35 -2.15
N GLN A 154 -2.07 0.89 -1.04
CA GLN A 154 -3.50 1.08 -0.77
C GLN A 154 -3.81 2.56 -0.47
N ILE A 155 -2.91 3.27 0.24
CA ILE A 155 -3.05 4.70 0.47
C ILE A 155 -2.91 5.48 -0.83
N ALA A 156 -1.89 5.19 -1.64
CA ALA A 156 -1.72 5.81 -2.96
C ALA A 156 -2.97 5.62 -3.83
N TYR A 157 -3.55 4.42 -3.86
CA TYR A 157 -4.77 4.15 -4.61
C TYR A 157 -6.00 4.93 -4.08
N ASN A 158 -6.16 5.04 -2.76
CA ASN A 158 -7.22 5.87 -2.18
C ASN A 158 -7.07 7.35 -2.51
N LEU A 159 -5.83 7.86 -2.60
CA LEU A 159 -5.59 9.23 -3.07
C LEU A 159 -6.00 9.42 -4.54
N ILE A 160 -5.73 8.43 -5.40
CA ILE A 160 -6.21 8.43 -6.80
C ILE A 160 -7.74 8.49 -6.85
N LEU A 161 -8.43 7.65 -6.07
CA LEU A 161 -9.90 7.63 -6.00
C LEU A 161 -10.44 8.97 -5.51
N LYS A 162 -9.87 9.53 -4.43
CA LYS A 162 -10.27 10.82 -3.86
C LYS A 162 -10.13 11.95 -4.87
N LYS A 163 -8.97 12.06 -5.54
CA LYS A 163 -8.75 13.07 -6.59
C LYS A 163 -9.66 12.88 -7.80
N SER A 164 -10.02 11.63 -8.10
CA SER A 164 -10.96 11.30 -9.18
C SER A 164 -12.43 11.39 -8.76
N LYS A 165 -12.75 11.89 -7.55
CA LYS A 165 -14.11 11.96 -6.98
C LYS A 165 -14.85 10.61 -7.01
N LYS A 166 -14.14 9.51 -6.77
CA LYS A 166 -14.68 8.15 -6.68
C LYS A 166 -14.80 7.70 -5.24
N GLU A 167 -15.73 6.78 -4.98
CA GLU A 167 -15.93 6.17 -3.67
C GLU A 167 -14.64 5.47 -3.21
N LEU A 168 -14.30 5.65 -1.92
CA LEU A 168 -13.11 5.07 -1.30
C LEU A 168 -13.43 3.65 -0.82
N TYR A 169 -12.55 2.72 -1.11
CA TYR A 169 -12.67 1.34 -0.62
C TYR A 169 -11.29 0.70 -0.45
N GLN A 170 -11.25 -0.35 0.35
CA GLN A 170 -10.06 -1.18 0.45
C GLN A 170 -10.03 -2.16 -0.74
N ILE A 171 -9.03 -2.02 -1.61
CA ILE A 171 -8.75 -2.92 -2.72
C ILE A 171 -7.76 -4.00 -2.27
N SER A 172 -7.86 -5.20 -2.84
CA SER A 172 -6.85 -6.24 -2.60
C SER A 172 -5.56 -5.95 -3.39
N TYR A 173 -4.44 -6.53 -2.97
CA TYR A 173 -3.18 -6.40 -3.70
C TYR A 173 -3.30 -6.92 -5.14
N ASP A 174 -3.86 -8.12 -5.31
CA ASP A 174 -4.02 -8.74 -6.64
C ASP A 174 -4.96 -7.95 -7.56
N ASP A 175 -6.07 -7.41 -7.02
CA ASP A 175 -6.96 -6.54 -7.81
C ASP A 175 -6.28 -5.24 -8.21
N LEU A 176 -5.44 -4.68 -7.33
CA LEU A 176 -4.69 -3.46 -7.61
C LEU A 176 -3.61 -3.72 -8.69
N LEU A 177 -2.90 -4.84 -8.61
CA LEU A 177 -1.97 -5.29 -9.66
C LEU A 177 -2.69 -5.46 -11.00
N TYR A 178 -3.87 -6.07 -11.01
CA TYR A 178 -4.65 -6.22 -12.23
C TYR A 178 -5.06 -4.86 -12.80
N LYS A 179 -5.58 -3.95 -11.98
CA LYS A 179 -6.03 -2.62 -12.42
C LYS A 179 -4.90 -1.74 -12.94
N CYS A 180 -3.75 -1.75 -12.27
CA CYS A 180 -2.64 -0.84 -12.56
C CYS A 180 -1.63 -1.41 -13.55
N LEU A 181 -1.37 -2.72 -13.47
CA LEU A 181 -0.30 -3.40 -14.21
C LEU A 181 -0.81 -4.50 -15.15
N PHE A 182 -2.13 -4.73 -15.22
CA PHE A 182 -2.73 -5.79 -16.04
C PHE A 182 -2.22 -7.20 -15.71
N LEU A 183 -1.70 -7.40 -14.49
CA LEU A 183 -1.22 -8.68 -14.02
C LEU A 183 -2.38 -9.50 -13.47
N ASN A 184 -2.50 -10.74 -13.94
CA ASN A 184 -3.48 -11.68 -13.42
C ASN A 184 -2.77 -12.85 -12.73
N ASN A 185 -2.94 -12.93 -11.41
CA ASN A 185 -2.34 -13.95 -10.56
C ASN A 185 -3.31 -15.11 -10.31
N ASN A 186 -3.90 -15.69 -11.36
CA ASN A 186 -4.87 -16.80 -11.23
C ASN A 186 -4.37 -17.96 -10.36
N HIS A 187 -3.06 -18.21 -10.34
CA HIS A 187 -2.44 -19.23 -9.50
C HIS A 187 -2.55 -18.93 -7.99
N LYS A 188 -2.62 -17.66 -7.57
CA LYS A 188 -2.76 -17.28 -6.16
C LYS A 188 -4.13 -17.62 -5.57
N ILE A 189 -5.18 -17.73 -6.40
CA ILE A 189 -6.52 -18.16 -5.96
C ILE A 189 -6.46 -19.52 -5.25
N TYR A 190 -5.70 -20.46 -5.81
CA TYR A 190 -5.50 -21.77 -5.19
C TYR A 190 -4.81 -21.66 -3.83
N PHE A 191 -3.74 -20.86 -3.73
CA PHE A 191 -3.01 -20.67 -2.49
C PHE A 191 -3.82 -19.95 -1.41
N HIS A 192 -4.64 -18.94 -1.76
CA HIS A 192 -5.60 -18.34 -0.82
C HIS A 192 -6.52 -19.39 -0.19
N LYS A 193 -7.00 -20.34 -1.00
CA LYS A 193 -7.83 -21.44 -0.50
C LYS A 193 -7.04 -22.38 0.42
N ILE A 194 -5.81 -22.73 0.05
CA ILE A 194 -4.97 -23.61 0.87
C ILE A 194 -4.58 -22.95 2.21
N ILE A 195 -4.18 -21.67 2.19
CA ILE A 195 -3.82 -20.90 3.39
C ILE A 195 -5.04 -20.73 4.31
N SER A 196 -6.24 -20.54 3.76
CA SER A 196 -7.46 -20.44 4.58
C SER A 196 -7.87 -21.77 5.22
N LEU A 197 -7.60 -22.91 4.57
CA LEU A 197 -7.83 -24.25 5.13
C LEU A 197 -6.78 -24.63 6.19
N ASP A 198 -5.53 -24.21 6.02
CA ASP A 198 -4.45 -24.43 6.98
C ASP A 198 -3.72 -23.12 7.29
N ASN A 199 -4.26 -22.38 8.26
CA ASN A 199 -3.71 -21.10 8.68
C ASN A 199 -2.28 -21.20 9.28
N LYS A 200 -1.80 -22.40 9.60
CA LYS A 200 -0.43 -22.64 10.08
C LYS A 200 0.51 -23.13 8.98
N ILE A 201 0.08 -23.12 7.72
CA ILE A 201 0.86 -23.68 6.61
C ILE A 201 2.25 -23.05 6.50
N TYR A 202 2.36 -21.74 6.72
CA TYR A 202 3.65 -21.04 6.72
C TYR A 202 4.54 -21.42 7.91
N LEU A 203 4.05 -22.03 8.98
CA LEU A 203 4.87 -22.51 10.10
C LEU A 203 5.50 -23.89 9.83
N LYS A 204 5.05 -24.61 8.79
CA LYS A 204 5.60 -25.92 8.42
C LYS A 204 6.97 -25.75 7.75
N ARG A 205 7.88 -26.71 7.97
CA ARG A 205 9.19 -26.76 7.31
C ARG A 205 9.48 -28.14 6.70
N PRO A 206 10.19 -28.20 5.55
CA PRO A 206 10.57 -27.05 4.72
C PRO A 206 9.33 -26.34 4.13
N ILE A 207 9.40 -25.03 3.92
CA ILE A 207 8.33 -24.31 3.21
C ILE A 207 8.32 -24.84 1.78
N SER A 208 7.13 -25.14 1.23
CA SER A 208 7.04 -25.62 -0.14
C SER A 208 7.53 -24.55 -1.12
N LYS A 209 8.12 -24.97 -2.24
CA LYS A 209 8.64 -24.04 -3.26
C LYS A 209 7.53 -23.15 -3.81
N GLU A 210 6.32 -23.67 -3.88
CA GLU A 210 5.16 -22.94 -4.39
C GLU A 210 4.70 -21.86 -3.42
N LEU A 211 4.72 -22.10 -2.10
CA LEU A 211 4.46 -21.07 -1.09
C LEU A 211 5.55 -20.00 -1.09
N ILE A 212 6.82 -20.39 -1.32
CA ILE A 212 7.90 -19.42 -1.51
C ILE A 212 7.64 -18.55 -2.74
N HIS A 213 7.25 -19.14 -3.87
CA HIS A 213 6.91 -18.38 -5.08
C HIS A 213 5.67 -17.51 -4.92
N TYR A 214 4.70 -17.94 -4.12
CA TYR A 214 3.55 -17.12 -3.74
C TYR A 214 4.03 -15.87 -3.00
N ALA A 215 4.77 -16.06 -1.89
CA ALA A 215 5.33 -14.99 -1.07
C ALA A 215 6.23 -14.01 -1.85
N VAL A 216 6.99 -14.52 -2.82
CA VAL A 216 7.81 -13.70 -3.72
C VAL A 216 6.96 -12.72 -4.54
N GLN A 217 5.79 -13.14 -5.01
CA GLN A 217 4.92 -12.29 -5.84
C GLN A 217 4.34 -11.11 -5.06
N ASP A 218 4.20 -11.21 -3.74
CA ASP A 218 3.69 -10.14 -2.89
C ASP A 218 4.64 -8.94 -2.76
N VAL A 219 5.94 -9.16 -3.01
CA VAL A 219 6.94 -8.09 -2.99
C VAL A 219 7.52 -7.73 -4.35
N LEU A 220 7.53 -8.68 -5.30
CA LEU A 220 8.14 -8.51 -6.62
C LEU A 220 7.58 -7.32 -7.38
N TYR A 221 6.26 -7.12 -7.31
CA TYR A 221 5.57 -6.10 -8.11
C TYR A 221 5.36 -4.78 -7.36
N LEU A 222 5.79 -4.65 -6.10
CA LEU A 222 5.58 -3.44 -5.31
C LEU A 222 6.25 -2.20 -5.90
N LYS A 223 7.53 -2.30 -6.32
CA LYS A 223 8.22 -1.17 -6.98
C LYS A 223 7.56 -0.80 -8.32
N PRO A 224 7.30 -1.74 -9.26
CA PRO A 224 6.53 -1.45 -10.47
C PRO A 224 5.16 -0.79 -10.19
N LEU A 225 4.43 -1.30 -9.20
CA LEU A 225 3.12 -0.79 -8.82
C LEU A 225 3.21 0.63 -8.26
N MET A 226 4.17 0.90 -7.38
CA MET A 226 4.41 2.22 -6.82
C MET A 226 4.69 3.24 -7.93
N LEU A 227 5.57 2.94 -8.88
CA LEU A 227 5.88 3.83 -10.00
C LEU A 227 4.64 4.12 -10.85
N ASN A 228 3.84 3.10 -11.15
CA ASN A 228 2.58 3.27 -11.88
C ASN A 228 1.56 4.14 -11.14
N LEU A 229 1.43 3.98 -9.83
CA LEU A 229 0.52 4.77 -9.00
C LEU A 229 0.96 6.23 -8.94
N VAL A 230 2.27 6.49 -8.80
CA VAL A 230 2.84 7.85 -8.83
C VAL A 230 2.59 8.51 -10.19
N ASP A 231 2.84 7.80 -11.30
CA ASP A 231 2.53 8.30 -12.64
C ASP A 231 1.04 8.60 -12.82
N THR A 232 0.17 7.75 -12.28
CA THR A 232 -1.28 7.96 -12.32
C THR A 232 -1.70 9.20 -11.53
N LEU A 233 -1.16 9.39 -10.32
CA LEU A 233 -1.41 10.58 -9.49
C LEU A 233 -0.95 11.85 -10.19
N ARG A 234 0.25 11.85 -10.78
CA ARG A 234 0.81 12.96 -11.56
C ARG A 234 -0.08 13.33 -12.73
N ASN A 235 -0.56 12.35 -13.48
CA ASN A 235 -1.44 12.57 -14.63
C ASN A 235 -2.78 13.17 -14.22
N ILE A 236 -3.30 12.86 -13.02
CA ILE A 236 -4.54 13.46 -12.51
C ILE A 236 -4.31 14.93 -12.10
N GLU A 237 -3.15 15.28 -11.53
CA GLU A 237 -2.81 16.68 -11.18
C GLU A 237 -2.63 17.58 -12.41
N ASN A 238 -2.11 17.02 -13.50
CA ASN A 238 -1.86 17.77 -14.74
C ASN A 238 -3.09 17.98 -15.62
N ILE A 239 -4.24 17.35 -15.29
CA ILE A 239 -5.51 17.67 -15.96
C ILE A 239 -5.99 19.01 -15.36
N PRO A 240 -6.09 20.10 -16.13
CA PRO A 240 -6.68 21.34 -15.63
C PRO A 240 -8.12 21.04 -15.22
N GLY A 241 -8.35 20.97 -13.91
CA GLY A 241 -9.69 20.87 -13.34
C GLY A 241 -10.47 22.12 -13.72
N GLU A 242 -11.73 21.92 -14.09
CA GLU A 242 -12.72 22.96 -14.26
C GLU A 242 -12.59 24.02 -13.17
N VAL A 243 -12.61 25.27 -13.61
CA VAL A 243 -12.58 26.50 -12.82
C VAL A 243 -13.47 26.34 -11.58
N ASN A 244 -12.89 26.44 -10.39
CA ASN A 244 -13.67 26.70 -9.19
C ASN A 244 -14.26 28.10 -9.36
N GLU A 245 -15.55 28.17 -9.68
CA GLU A 245 -16.38 29.35 -9.44
C GLU A 245 -16.51 29.58 -7.93
N SER A 246 -15.49 30.21 -7.36
CA SER A 246 -15.59 30.86 -6.06
C SER A 246 -14.41 31.80 -5.92
N ASP A 247 -14.53 32.99 -6.51
CA ASP A 247 -13.93 34.25 -6.05
C ASP A 247 -14.48 35.42 -6.89
N GLU A 248 -15.82 35.52 -7.00
CA GLU A 248 -16.43 36.83 -7.19
C GLU A 248 -16.50 37.49 -5.81
N ASN A 249 -15.53 38.39 -5.54
CA ASN A 249 -15.71 39.67 -4.85
C ASN A 249 -14.38 40.14 -4.23
N ASN A 250 -13.60 40.94 -4.98
CA ASN A 250 -13.27 42.29 -4.52
C ASN A 250 -12.44 43.11 -5.53
N THR A 251 -13.07 44.19 -5.98
CA THR A 251 -12.52 45.55 -6.15
C THR A 251 -11.42 45.84 -7.19
N ASN A 252 -11.90 46.42 -8.29
CA ASN A 252 -11.61 47.78 -8.77
C ASN A 252 -10.23 48.16 -9.38
N ARG A 253 -10.36 48.62 -10.64
CA ARG A 253 -9.68 49.75 -11.32
C ARG A 253 -8.28 49.52 -11.90
N ASN A 254 -8.19 49.34 -13.22
CA ASN A 254 -7.96 50.44 -14.18
C ASN A 254 -7.95 49.91 -15.62
N HIS A 255 -8.71 50.57 -16.49
CA HIS A 255 -8.52 50.49 -17.94
C HIS A 255 -7.22 51.24 -18.29
N ASP A 256 -6.33 50.61 -19.05
CA ASP A 256 -5.77 51.22 -20.26
C ASP A 256 -4.99 50.21 -21.12
N GLN A 257 -4.91 50.56 -22.38
CA GLN A 257 -4.72 49.74 -23.57
C GLN A 257 -3.26 49.38 -23.93
N ILE A 258 -3.15 48.32 -24.74
CA ILE A 258 -2.11 48.01 -25.75
C ILE A 258 -0.78 47.39 -25.28
N GLY A 259 -0.50 46.18 -25.78
CA GLY A 259 0.87 45.76 -26.10
C GLY A 259 1.19 44.27 -25.90
N LYS A 260 1.01 43.46 -26.95
CA LYS A 260 1.73 42.21 -27.26
C LYS A 260 2.32 41.43 -26.06
N HIS A 261 1.57 40.49 -25.50
CA HIS A 261 2.21 39.35 -24.83
C HIS A 261 2.66 38.33 -25.87
N SER A 262 3.97 38.31 -26.07
CA SER A 262 4.71 37.25 -26.72
C SER A 262 4.30 35.90 -26.14
N LYS A 263 3.94 34.99 -27.03
CA LYS A 263 3.85 33.56 -26.80
C LYS A 263 5.28 33.07 -26.50
N LEU A 264 5.72 33.20 -25.26
CA LEU A 264 6.97 32.59 -24.80
C LEU A 264 6.70 31.11 -24.54
N SER A 265 6.57 30.33 -25.62
CA SER A 265 6.82 28.89 -25.55
C SER A 265 8.30 28.73 -25.21
N LEU A 266 8.62 28.62 -23.92
CA LEU A 266 9.91 28.09 -23.50
C LEU A 266 9.95 26.64 -23.98
N ASP A 267 10.67 26.39 -25.06
CA ASP A 267 11.19 25.07 -25.37
C ASP A 267 12.22 24.73 -24.28
N LEU A 268 11.74 24.24 -23.13
CA LEU A 268 12.62 23.68 -22.11
C LEU A 268 13.33 22.45 -22.71
N CYS A 269 14.64 22.35 -22.53
CA CYS A 269 15.38 21.20 -23.02
C CYS A 269 14.89 19.92 -22.34
N LYS A 270 14.99 18.77 -23.02
CA LYS A 270 14.54 17.46 -22.52
C LYS A 270 15.12 17.13 -21.14
N ASP A 271 16.35 17.56 -20.87
CA ASP A 271 17.02 17.35 -19.58
C ASP A 271 16.33 18.14 -18.45
N THR A 272 15.85 19.36 -18.74
CA THR A 272 15.13 20.18 -17.76
C THR A 272 13.71 19.64 -17.53
N GLN A 273 13.04 19.12 -18.56
CA GLN A 273 11.76 18.41 -18.40
C GLN A 273 11.92 17.15 -17.54
N HIS A 274 12.97 16.35 -17.79
CA HIS A 274 13.25 15.15 -16.99
C HIS A 274 13.50 15.48 -15.51
N ILE A 275 14.29 16.50 -15.22
CA ILE A 275 14.56 16.94 -13.84
C ILE A 275 13.28 17.43 -13.15
N ILE A 276 12.41 18.18 -13.85
CA ILE A 276 11.11 18.63 -13.31
C ILE A 276 10.20 17.43 -13.02
N GLU A 277 10.15 16.47 -13.94
CA GLU A 277 9.36 15.26 -13.79
C GLU A 277 9.83 14.39 -12.62
N GLU A 278 11.15 14.21 -12.47
CA GLU A 278 11.74 13.51 -11.33
C GLU A 278 11.41 14.23 -10.01
N ASN A 279 11.57 15.56 -9.95
CA ASN A 279 11.24 16.35 -8.77
C ASN A 279 9.76 16.25 -8.37
N ASN A 280 8.84 16.29 -9.34
CA ASN A 280 7.41 16.12 -9.08
C ASN A 280 7.09 14.70 -8.57
N ASN A 281 7.73 13.68 -9.14
CA ASN A 281 7.57 12.30 -8.66
C ASN A 281 8.04 12.15 -7.21
N PHE A 282 9.18 12.76 -6.84
CA PHE A 282 9.65 12.76 -5.45
C PHE A 282 8.66 13.44 -4.50
N GLN A 283 8.06 14.57 -4.89
CA GLN A 283 7.03 15.24 -4.09
C GLN A 283 5.80 14.35 -3.87
N LEU A 284 5.30 13.71 -4.92
CA LEU A 284 4.17 12.78 -4.83
C LEU A 284 4.48 11.56 -3.96
N ILE A 285 5.68 10.99 -4.08
CA ILE A 285 6.13 9.89 -3.23
C ILE A 285 6.12 10.32 -1.76
N ASN A 286 6.71 11.48 -1.44
CA ASN A 286 6.73 12.00 -0.07
C ASN A 286 5.33 12.29 0.45
N TYR A 287 4.43 12.80 -0.39
CA TYR A 287 3.03 13.01 -0.04
C TYR A 287 2.32 11.70 0.34
N VAL A 288 2.51 10.63 -0.44
CA VAL A 288 1.97 9.31 -0.09
C VAL A 288 2.59 8.78 1.19
N ILE A 289 3.91 8.96 1.40
CA ILE A 289 4.60 8.53 2.62
C ILE A 289 4.03 9.23 3.86
N GLU A 290 3.79 10.54 3.77
CA GLU A 290 3.14 11.32 4.84
C GLU A 290 1.75 10.75 5.15
N LYS A 291 0.93 10.51 4.12
CA LYS A 291 -0.41 9.94 4.31
C LYS A 291 -0.39 8.48 4.78
N SER A 292 0.68 7.74 4.52
CA SER A 292 0.85 6.36 4.98
C SER A 292 1.17 6.27 6.47
N GLN A 293 1.67 7.34 7.10
CA GLN A 293 1.97 7.36 8.54
C GLN A 293 0.77 6.96 9.42
N LYS A 294 -0.46 7.28 8.98
CA LYS A 294 -1.66 6.93 9.75
C LYS A 294 -1.86 5.43 9.92
N TYR A 295 -1.37 4.60 8.99
CA TYR A 295 -1.48 3.14 9.11
C TYR A 295 -0.52 2.57 10.16
N ILE A 296 0.61 3.23 10.43
CA ILE A 296 1.54 2.84 11.50
C ILE A 296 0.84 2.93 12.86
N ASN A 297 -0.02 3.94 13.06
CA ASN A 297 -0.76 4.09 14.32
C ASN A 297 -1.65 2.88 14.65
N TYR A 298 -2.00 2.04 13.66
CA TYR A 298 -2.75 0.80 13.88
C TYR A 298 -2.08 -0.11 14.92
N GLN A 299 -0.74 -0.12 15.00
CA GLN A 299 0.00 -1.00 15.90
C GLN A 299 -0.26 -0.72 17.39
N TYR A 300 -0.74 0.47 17.74
CA TYR A 300 -0.99 0.89 19.12
C TYR A 300 -2.43 0.64 19.60
N LEU A 301 -3.36 0.36 18.68
CA LEU A 301 -4.78 0.21 19.00
C LEU A 301 -4.99 -0.88 20.05
N ASN A 302 -5.80 -0.55 21.05
CA ASN A 302 -6.25 -1.48 22.09
C ASN A 302 -5.08 -2.22 22.78
N SER A 303 -3.94 -1.54 22.97
CA SER A 303 -2.74 -2.10 23.60
C SER A 303 -3.03 -2.71 24.99
N HIS A 304 -3.94 -2.09 25.74
CA HIS A 304 -4.42 -2.51 27.06
C HIS A 304 -5.21 -3.83 27.07
N ILE A 305 -5.68 -4.33 25.92
CA ILE A 305 -6.42 -5.59 25.80
C ILE A 305 -5.46 -6.70 25.33
N LYS A 306 -5.27 -7.74 26.15
CA LYS A 306 -4.32 -8.80 25.85
C LYS A 306 -4.64 -9.52 24.53
N ASN A 307 -5.89 -9.96 24.36
CA ASN A 307 -6.37 -10.64 23.15
C ASN A 307 -7.90 -10.56 23.05
N GLU A 308 -8.45 -11.03 21.93
CA GLU A 308 -9.88 -10.97 21.62
C GLU A 308 -10.79 -11.64 22.65
N LYS A 309 -10.29 -12.61 23.42
CA LYS A 309 -11.09 -13.33 24.43
C LYS A 309 -11.43 -12.47 25.65
N HIS A 310 -10.75 -11.34 25.83
CA HIS A 310 -11.00 -10.39 26.91
C HIS A 310 -11.99 -9.30 26.52
N LEU A 311 -12.49 -9.29 25.28
CA LEU A 311 -13.51 -8.34 24.86
C LEU A 311 -14.85 -8.65 25.52
N GLN A 312 -15.52 -7.60 26.00
CA GLN A 312 -16.82 -7.67 26.65
C GLN A 312 -17.72 -6.53 26.16
N LYS A 313 -19.03 -6.75 26.22
CA LYS A 313 -20.03 -5.72 25.94
C LYS A 313 -19.85 -4.54 26.91
N GLY A 314 -19.96 -3.32 26.39
CA GLY A 314 -19.76 -2.07 27.14
C GLY A 314 -18.31 -1.60 27.19
N MET A 315 -17.33 -2.40 26.75
CA MET A 315 -15.93 -1.94 26.70
C MET A 315 -15.76 -0.83 25.67
N ILE A 316 -14.93 0.17 26.01
CA ILE A 316 -14.49 1.20 25.09
C ILE A 316 -13.22 0.70 24.40
N ILE A 317 -13.24 0.71 23.08
CA ILE A 317 -12.14 0.28 22.22
C ILE A 317 -11.92 1.28 21.08
N GLU A 318 -10.77 1.19 20.45
CA GLU A 318 -10.43 1.97 19.27
C GLU A 318 -10.55 1.10 18.02
N GLY A 319 -11.06 1.68 16.93
CA GLY A 319 -11.14 1.04 15.63
C GLY A 319 -10.62 1.95 14.54
N MET A 320 -9.77 1.41 13.66
CA MET A 320 -9.32 2.12 12.47
C MET A 320 -10.28 1.83 11.31
N ILE A 321 -10.84 2.87 10.69
CA ILE A 321 -11.77 2.74 9.57
C ILE A 321 -11.03 2.19 8.35
N VAL A 322 -11.58 1.13 7.76
CA VAL A 322 -10.98 0.44 6.61
C VAL A 322 -11.89 0.46 5.37
N SER A 323 -13.18 0.64 5.58
CA SER A 323 -14.18 0.80 4.53
C SER A 323 -15.39 1.54 5.11
N CYS A 324 -16.02 2.35 4.28
CA CYS A 324 -17.25 3.06 4.58
C CYS A 324 -18.19 2.86 3.39
N ASN A 325 -19.46 2.60 3.67
CA ASN A 325 -20.54 2.76 2.70
C ASN A 325 -21.67 3.56 3.37
N ASN A 326 -22.74 3.88 2.66
CA ASN A 326 -23.82 4.74 3.17
C ASN A 326 -24.52 4.27 4.48
N ILE A 327 -24.25 3.04 4.95
CA ILE A 327 -24.96 2.41 6.08
C ILE A 327 -24.00 1.94 7.17
N ASN A 328 -22.79 1.53 6.81
CA ASN A 328 -21.84 0.89 7.71
C ASN A 328 -20.44 1.50 7.60
N LEU A 329 -19.81 1.75 8.76
CA LEU A 329 -18.35 1.85 8.85
C LEU A 329 -17.80 0.49 9.27
N TYR A 330 -16.80 0.01 8.54
CA TYR A 330 -16.03 -1.17 8.89
C TYR A 330 -14.70 -0.73 9.48
N VAL A 331 -14.39 -1.26 10.65
CA VAL A 331 -13.14 -0.96 11.36
C VAL A 331 -12.31 -2.22 11.59
N LYS A 332 -10.98 -2.08 11.58
CA LYS A 332 -10.06 -3.08 12.13
C LYS A 332 -9.69 -2.67 13.55
N LEU A 333 -9.58 -3.64 14.46
CA LEU A 333 -9.46 -3.40 15.90
C LEU A 333 -8.07 -3.73 16.49
N ASN A 334 -7.15 -4.22 15.66
CA ASN A 334 -5.86 -4.76 16.11
C ASN A 334 -5.97 -5.86 17.19
N LEU A 335 -7.06 -6.64 17.11
CA LEU A 335 -7.39 -7.73 18.02
C LEU A 335 -7.88 -8.96 17.24
N SER A 336 -7.37 -9.17 16.01
CA SER A 336 -7.83 -10.24 15.09
C SER A 336 -9.35 -10.26 14.87
N LYS A 337 -10.02 -9.13 15.09
CA LYS A 337 -11.46 -8.92 14.94
C LYS A 337 -11.70 -7.63 14.18
N ARG A 338 -12.84 -7.58 13.48
CA ARG A 338 -13.34 -6.40 12.79
C ARG A 338 -14.55 -5.87 13.51
N GLY A 339 -14.80 -4.57 13.39
CA GLY A 339 -15.99 -3.93 13.91
C GLY A 339 -16.90 -3.46 12.78
N VAL A 340 -18.20 -3.45 13.03
CA VAL A 340 -19.19 -2.75 12.22
C VAL A 340 -19.89 -1.73 13.08
N ILE A 341 -19.86 -0.48 12.63
CA ILE A 341 -20.57 0.63 13.24
C ILE A 341 -21.74 0.99 12.33
N LYS A 342 -22.92 1.11 12.93
CA LYS A 342 -24.14 1.60 12.27
C LYS A 342 -24.52 2.96 12.87
N ASN A 343 -25.30 3.73 12.14
CA ASN A 343 -25.83 5.04 12.56
C ASN A 343 -24.71 6.07 12.83
N PHE A 344 -24.02 6.48 11.77
CA PHE A 344 -23.02 7.55 11.81
C PHE A 344 -23.41 8.65 10.82
N MET A 345 -22.84 9.85 10.97
CA MET A 345 -23.08 10.93 10.02
C MET A 345 -22.27 10.72 8.74
N ASN A 346 -22.93 10.70 7.59
CA ASN A 346 -22.23 10.56 6.31
C ASN A 346 -21.21 11.70 6.10
N ASN A 347 -20.11 11.39 5.39
CA ASN A 347 -19.03 12.32 5.03
C ASN A 347 -18.21 12.90 6.20
N THR A 348 -18.32 12.33 7.42
CA THR A 348 -17.51 12.78 8.56
C THR A 348 -16.21 12.00 8.77
N TYR A 349 -16.09 10.80 8.20
CA TYR A 349 -14.96 9.91 8.44
C TYR A 349 -14.28 9.45 7.14
N GLU A 350 -12.96 9.32 7.19
CA GLU A 350 -12.12 8.81 6.11
C GLU A 350 -11.50 7.45 6.44
N ILE A 351 -11.12 6.69 5.40
CA ILE A 351 -10.33 5.47 5.58
C ILE A 351 -9.00 5.82 6.26
N GLY A 352 -8.68 5.10 7.34
CA GLY A 352 -7.50 5.29 8.17
C GLY A 352 -7.74 6.13 9.42
N ASP A 353 -8.91 6.74 9.58
CA ASP A 353 -9.28 7.43 10.82
C ASP A 353 -9.41 6.42 11.96
N ILE A 354 -8.99 6.83 13.16
CA ILE A 354 -9.15 6.05 14.38
C ILE A 354 -10.33 6.63 15.16
N VAL A 355 -11.33 5.81 15.43
CA VAL A 355 -12.54 6.19 16.16
C VAL A 355 -12.64 5.42 17.48
N LYS A 356 -13.12 6.10 18.52
CA LYS A 356 -13.48 5.45 19.79
C LYS A 356 -14.88 4.86 19.67
N CYS A 357 -15.01 3.62 20.11
CA CYS A 357 -16.21 2.81 19.95
C CYS A 357 -16.55 2.11 21.26
N VAL A 358 -17.84 1.88 21.50
CA VAL A 358 -18.31 0.97 22.55
C VAL A 358 -18.71 -0.37 21.93
N VAL A 359 -18.34 -1.47 22.57
CA VAL A 359 -18.77 -2.82 22.17
C VAL A 359 -20.26 -2.99 22.52
N LEU A 360 -21.11 -3.07 21.50
CA LEU A 360 -22.56 -3.25 21.69
C LEU A 360 -22.96 -4.72 21.72
N ASP A 361 -22.35 -5.52 20.85
CA ASP A 361 -22.66 -6.94 20.73
C ASP A 361 -21.59 -7.72 19.96
N PHE A 362 -21.60 -9.04 20.09
CA PHE A 362 -20.74 -9.94 19.34
C PHE A 362 -21.55 -10.68 18.29
N CYS A 363 -21.10 -10.69 17.03
CA CYS A 363 -21.70 -11.51 16.00
C CYS A 363 -21.05 -12.91 15.98
N GLU A 364 -21.72 -13.88 15.38
CA GLU A 364 -21.16 -15.25 15.20
C GLU A 364 -19.92 -15.26 14.28
N ASN A 365 -19.76 -14.23 13.45
CA ASN A 365 -18.64 -14.06 12.54
C ASN A 365 -17.46 -13.32 13.21
N ASP A 366 -16.41 -12.97 12.45
CA ASP A 366 -15.29 -12.15 12.94
C ASP A 366 -15.62 -10.66 13.17
N PHE A 367 -16.90 -10.32 13.17
CA PHE A 367 -17.39 -8.96 13.35
C PHE A 367 -17.95 -8.71 14.75
N ILE A 368 -17.69 -7.52 15.27
CA ILE A 368 -18.22 -7.00 16.52
C ILE A 368 -19.13 -5.83 16.16
N LYS A 369 -20.32 -5.76 16.76
CA LYS A 369 -21.21 -4.61 16.61
C LYS A 369 -20.75 -3.50 17.54
N LEU A 370 -20.47 -2.34 16.97
CA LEU A 370 -19.92 -1.19 17.67
C LEU A 370 -20.85 0.02 17.57
N GLY A 371 -20.82 0.87 18.60
CA GLY A 371 -21.40 2.21 18.58
C GLY A 371 -20.30 3.26 18.65
N LEU A 372 -20.42 4.35 17.90
CA LEU A 372 -19.50 5.48 18.00
C LEU A 372 -19.67 6.17 19.36
N LEU A 373 -18.55 6.56 19.96
CA LEU A 373 -18.52 7.49 21.07
C LEU A 373 -18.21 8.87 20.50
N ASP A 374 -19.21 9.74 20.44
CA ASP A 374 -18.98 11.14 20.06
C ASP A 374 -18.17 11.84 21.15
N SER A 375 -17.17 12.63 20.73
CA SER A 375 -16.35 13.49 21.58
C SER A 375 -17.15 14.55 22.35
N SER A 376 -18.44 14.74 22.05
CA SER A 376 -19.36 15.62 22.77
C SER A 376 -19.92 15.04 24.07
N THR A 377 -19.71 13.75 24.35
CA THR A 377 -20.26 13.09 25.55
C THR A 377 -19.32 13.08 26.76
N SER A 378 -18.09 13.61 26.64
CA SER A 378 -17.14 13.67 27.77
C SER A 378 -17.32 14.85 28.73
N GLU A 379 -18.27 15.78 28.50
CA GLU A 379 -18.51 16.93 29.40
C GLU A 379 -19.69 16.74 30.38
N MET A 380 -20.42 15.63 30.34
CA MET A 380 -21.51 15.37 31.30
C MET A 380 -21.15 14.27 32.31
N SER A 381 -20.09 14.46 33.10
CA SER A 381 -19.95 13.74 34.39
C SER A 381 -18.97 14.40 35.37
N THR A 382 -19.08 15.71 35.59
CA THR A 382 -18.57 16.31 36.84
C THR A 382 -19.57 17.34 37.38
N THR A 383 -20.64 16.84 37.98
CA THR A 383 -21.33 17.57 39.06
C THR A 383 -21.04 16.86 40.37
N PRO A 384 -20.16 17.41 41.23
CA PRO A 384 -20.12 17.03 42.63
C PRO A 384 -21.39 17.55 43.31
N LYS A 385 -21.90 16.77 44.26
CA LYS A 385 -22.93 17.19 45.21
C LYS A 385 -22.51 18.40 46.02
#